data_AF-A0A0B7C0I6-F1
#
_entry.id   AF-A0A0B7C0I6-F1
#
_cell.length_a   1.000
_cell.length_b   1.000
_cell.length_c   1.000
_cell.angle_alpha   90.00
_cell.angle_beta   90.00
_cell.angle_gamma   90.00
#
_symmetry.space_group_name_H-M   'P 1'
#
loop_
_entity.id
_entity.type
_entity.pdbx_description
1 polymer ?
#
loop_
_entity_poly.entity_id
_entity_poly.type
_entity_poly.pdbx_seq_one_letter_code
_entity_poly.pdbx_strand_id
1 'polypeptide(L)'
;EHPGLDGVSLQSDGIGHAGVGQEGRHEPVVASSVKTGKASHNKKRVRAIEWMSMFFARSRDYQYSFIDCHCHIDLLYARLNITPETTFSKFRQNYSDTFPQNYEGCVAVFCHPNTFTTDNPQDQILKCISAEEGVWIA
;
A
#
# COMPACT_ATOMS: atom_id res chain seq x y z
N GLU A 1 -32.79 -1.45 32.15
CA GLU A 1 -32.51 -1.56 33.59
C GLU A 1 -31.67 -2.81 33.84
N HIS A 2 -30.77 -2.82 34.83
CA HIS A 2 -29.87 -3.95 35.17
C HIS A 2 -30.59 -4.95 36.11
N PRO A 3 -30.11 -6.19 36.32
CA PRO A 3 -28.83 -6.55 37.02
C PRO A 3 -27.94 -7.50 36.18
N GLY A 4 -26.68 -7.83 36.52
CA GLY A 4 -25.90 -7.56 37.74
C GLY A 4 -25.68 -8.82 38.60
N LEU A 5 -24.46 -8.98 39.18
CA LEU A 5 -24.05 -10.01 40.18
C LEU A 5 -23.91 -11.45 39.59
N ASP A 6 -23.06 -12.39 40.03
CA ASP A 6 -21.84 -12.43 40.89
C ASP A 6 -21.12 -13.79 40.62
N GLY A 7 -19.96 -14.19 41.17
CA GLY A 7 -19.00 -13.53 42.08
C GLY A 7 -18.16 -14.55 42.90
N VAL A 8 -16.82 -14.55 42.75
CA VAL A 8 -15.78 -15.19 43.62
C VAL A 8 -15.78 -16.73 43.79
N SER A 9 -14.61 -17.37 43.57
CA SER A 9 -13.99 -18.25 44.59
C SER A 9 -12.49 -18.46 44.36
N LEU A 10 -11.70 -18.35 45.43
CA LEU A 10 -10.33 -18.86 45.50
C LEU A 10 -10.33 -20.38 45.74
N GLN A 11 -9.21 -21.03 45.45
CA GLN A 11 -8.69 -22.14 46.24
C GLN A 11 -7.16 -22.17 46.19
N SER A 12 -6.55 -22.64 47.27
CA SER A 12 -5.14 -22.44 47.62
C SER A 12 -4.37 -23.77 47.70
N ASP A 13 -3.13 -23.69 48.22
CA ASP A 13 -2.28 -24.79 48.70
C ASP A 13 -1.46 -25.53 47.62
N GLY A 14 -0.14 -25.77 47.77
CA GLY A 14 0.76 -25.30 48.82
C GLY A 14 2.24 -25.72 48.62
N ILE A 15 3.14 -24.91 49.21
CA ILE A 15 4.48 -25.22 49.79
C ILE A 15 5.41 -26.24 49.09
N GLY A 16 6.59 -25.77 48.66
CA GLY A 16 7.78 -26.58 48.35
C GLY A 16 9.07 -25.74 48.48
N HIS A 17 10.17 -26.30 49.01
CA HIS A 17 11.29 -25.54 49.60
C HIS A 17 12.62 -25.63 48.79
N ALA A 18 13.39 -24.54 48.81
CA ALA A 18 14.86 -24.38 48.67
C ALA A 18 15.71 -25.21 47.65
N GLY A 19 16.61 -24.53 46.93
CA GLY A 19 17.75 -25.15 46.23
C GLY A 19 18.68 -24.13 45.55
N VAL A 20 19.95 -24.06 45.98
CA VAL A 20 21.04 -23.25 45.38
C VAL A 20 21.92 -24.15 44.50
N GLY A 21 22.42 -23.67 43.35
CA GLY A 21 23.40 -24.40 42.54
C GLY A 21 23.94 -23.64 41.32
N GLN A 22 25.25 -23.69 41.10
CA GLN A 22 25.99 -23.02 40.01
C GLN A 22 26.20 -23.90 38.76
N GLU A 23 26.49 -23.22 37.65
CA GLU A 23 27.36 -23.59 36.52
C GLU A 23 27.19 -24.95 35.78
N GLY A 24 27.05 -24.85 34.44
CA GLY A 24 27.04 -26.01 33.54
C GLY A 24 26.91 -25.62 32.07
N ARG A 25 28.02 -25.20 31.44
CA ARG A 25 28.10 -24.98 29.98
C ARG A 25 27.89 -26.30 29.23
N HIS A 26 26.97 -26.38 28.27
CA HIS A 26 27.09 -27.23 27.06
C HIS A 26 26.08 -26.76 25.97
N GLU A 27 26.58 -26.62 24.73
CA GLU A 27 25.82 -26.13 23.56
C GLU A 27 24.70 -27.08 23.11
N PRO A 28 23.69 -26.56 22.40
CA PRO A 28 23.34 -27.17 21.11
C PRO A 28 23.38 -26.17 19.95
N VAL A 29 24.16 -26.54 18.92
CA VAL A 29 24.20 -25.88 17.61
C VAL A 29 22.82 -25.94 16.95
N VAL A 30 22.18 -24.78 16.75
CA VAL A 30 21.12 -24.63 15.75
C VAL A 30 21.40 -23.37 14.92
N ALA A 31 21.95 -23.57 13.73
CA ALA A 31 22.22 -22.51 12.77
C ALA A 31 20.91 -21.93 12.22
N SER A 32 20.31 -20.98 12.94
CA SER A 32 19.14 -20.26 12.46
C SER A 32 19.57 -19.29 11.34
N SER A 33 19.37 -19.72 10.10
CA SER A 33 19.68 -18.95 8.90
C SER A 33 18.88 -17.64 8.87
N VAL A 34 19.51 -16.54 9.30
CA VAL A 34 18.92 -15.21 9.30
C VAL A 34 18.70 -14.78 7.86
N LYS A 35 17.45 -14.87 7.38
CA LYS A 35 17.04 -14.45 6.03
C LYS A 35 17.29 -12.94 5.84
N THR A 36 18.39 -12.59 5.19
CA THR A 36 18.92 -11.22 4.99
C THR A 36 18.04 -10.30 4.10
N GLY A 37 16.93 -10.79 3.56
CA GLY A 37 16.08 -10.06 2.61
C GLY A 37 15.33 -8.83 3.14
N LYS A 38 15.19 -8.66 4.47
CA LYS A 38 14.35 -7.59 5.07
C LYS A 38 14.97 -6.18 4.98
N ALA A 39 16.29 -6.06 5.16
CA ALA A 39 16.96 -4.75 5.24
C ALA A 39 16.93 -3.97 3.92
N SER A 40 17.03 -4.66 2.77
CA SER A 40 17.02 -4.04 1.44
C SER A 40 15.63 -3.49 1.08
N HIS A 41 14.56 -4.24 1.38
CA HIS A 41 13.19 -3.80 1.15
C HIS A 41 12.84 -2.54 1.96
N ASN A 42 13.32 -2.44 3.20
CA ASN A 42 13.10 -1.25 4.03
C ASN A 42 13.78 -0.01 3.42
N LYS A 43 15.05 -0.13 2.97
CA LYS A 43 15.77 0.97 2.30
C LYS A 43 15.06 1.48 1.04
N LYS A 44 14.48 0.59 0.22
CA LYS A 44 13.71 0.99 -0.98
C LYS A 44 12.46 1.79 -0.61
N ARG A 45 11.71 1.36 0.42
CA ARG A 45 10.50 2.07 0.89
C ARG A 45 10.82 3.46 1.44
N VAL A 46 11.87 3.59 2.26
CA VAL A 46 12.31 4.90 2.79
C VAL A 46 12.63 5.87 1.66
N ARG A 47 13.42 5.46 0.66
CA ARG A 47 13.72 6.30 -0.51
C ARG A 47 12.48 6.73 -1.31
N ALA A 48 11.47 5.85 -1.43
CA ALA A 48 10.23 6.19 -2.13
C ALA A 48 9.43 7.28 -1.38
N ILE A 49 9.35 7.19 -0.06
CA ILE A 49 8.68 8.19 0.80
C ILE A 49 9.42 9.53 0.77
N GLU A 50 10.75 9.50 0.85
CA GLU A 50 11.61 10.68 0.73
C GLU A 50 11.45 11.36 -0.63
N TRP A 51 11.51 10.59 -1.72
CA TRP A 51 11.31 11.09 -3.08
C TRP A 51 9.93 11.71 -3.27
N MET A 52 8.86 11.06 -2.79
CA MET A 52 7.49 11.58 -2.90
C MET A 52 7.35 12.91 -2.13
N SER A 53 7.93 12.98 -0.93
CA SER A 53 7.94 14.20 -0.12
C SER A 53 8.68 15.34 -0.81
N MET A 54 9.85 15.07 -1.41
CA MET A 54 10.61 16.05 -2.20
C MET A 54 9.88 16.47 -3.47
N PHE A 55 9.20 15.54 -4.15
CA PHE A 55 8.42 15.82 -5.35
C PHE A 55 7.27 16.78 -5.04
N PHE A 56 6.49 16.51 -3.99
CA PHE A 56 5.40 17.36 -3.53
C PHE A 56 5.85 18.74 -3.05
N ALA A 57 7.00 18.81 -2.35
CA ALA A 57 7.57 20.07 -1.93
C ALA A 57 7.94 20.93 -3.15
N ARG A 58 8.62 20.34 -4.14
CA ARG A 58 9.02 21.04 -5.36
C ARG A 58 7.84 21.41 -6.25
N SER A 59 6.85 20.53 -6.39
CA SER A 59 5.71 20.76 -7.30
C SER A 59 4.83 21.93 -6.85
N ARG A 60 4.74 22.19 -5.54
CA ARG A 60 4.02 23.33 -4.96
C ARG A 60 4.53 24.69 -5.43
N ASP A 61 5.83 24.80 -5.72
CA ASP A 61 6.47 26.05 -6.14
C ASP A 61 6.33 26.32 -7.65
N TYR A 62 5.83 25.36 -8.44
CA TYR A 62 5.56 25.56 -9.87
C TYR A 62 4.20 26.24 -10.08
N GLN A 63 4.22 27.36 -10.81
CA GLN A 63 3.02 28.13 -11.16
C GLN A 63 2.13 27.45 -12.21
N TYR A 64 2.66 26.45 -12.91
CA TYR A 64 1.96 25.76 -13.98
C TYR A 64 1.58 24.33 -13.56
N SER A 65 0.42 23.91 -14.04
CA SER A 65 0.01 22.52 -14.05
C SER A 65 0.93 21.67 -14.93
N PHE A 66 0.99 20.38 -14.65
CA PHE A 66 1.68 19.41 -15.51
C PHE A 66 0.79 18.19 -15.79
N ILE A 67 1.06 17.57 -16.93
CA ILE A 67 0.54 16.24 -17.29
C ILE A 67 1.67 15.21 -17.17
N ASP A 68 1.34 14.02 -16.70
CA ASP A 68 2.23 12.86 -16.87
C ASP A 68 2.10 12.35 -18.31
N CYS A 69 3.21 12.31 -19.05
CA CYS A 69 3.21 11.95 -20.46
C CYS A 69 3.16 10.43 -20.72
N HIS A 70 3.21 9.59 -19.69
CA HIS A 70 3.09 8.14 -19.83
C HIS A 70 2.58 7.48 -18.54
N CYS A 71 1.27 7.24 -18.46
CA CYS A 71 0.66 6.55 -17.32
C CYS A 71 0.00 5.21 -17.70
N HIS A 72 0.03 4.24 -16.78
CA HIS A 72 -0.59 2.93 -16.90
C HIS A 72 -1.72 2.79 -15.85
N ILE A 73 -2.87 3.41 -16.12
CA ILE A 73 -4.02 3.41 -15.18
C ILE A 73 -4.61 2.00 -15.02
N ASP A 74 -4.60 1.20 -16.08
CA ASP A 74 -4.91 -0.23 -16.09
C ASP A 74 -4.11 -1.01 -15.02
N LEU A 75 -2.78 -0.87 -15.03
CA LEU A 75 -1.89 -1.50 -14.06
C LEU A 75 -2.03 -0.92 -12.65
N LEU A 76 -2.35 0.38 -12.53
CA LEU A 76 -2.58 1.04 -11.25
C LEU A 76 -3.83 0.47 -10.57
N TYR A 77 -4.95 0.40 -11.30
CA TYR A 77 -6.21 -0.15 -10.83
C TYR A 77 -6.08 -1.62 -10.45
N ALA A 78 -5.44 -2.43 -11.31
CA ALA A 78 -5.20 -3.85 -11.04
C ALA A 78 -4.34 -4.09 -9.78
N ARG A 79 -3.32 -3.25 -9.53
CA ARG A 79 -2.46 -3.39 -8.33
C ARG A 79 -3.13 -2.93 -7.04
N LEU A 80 -4.06 -1.99 -7.12
CA LEU A 80 -4.80 -1.45 -5.98
C LEU A 80 -6.17 -2.14 -5.76
N ASN A 81 -6.54 -3.10 -6.62
CA ASN A 81 -7.85 -3.78 -6.65
C ASN A 81 -9.02 -2.78 -6.76
N ILE A 82 -8.87 -1.75 -7.60
CA ILE A 82 -9.92 -0.78 -7.89
C ILE A 82 -10.94 -1.42 -8.83
N THR A 83 -12.23 -1.29 -8.51
CA THR A 83 -13.32 -1.78 -9.37
C THR A 83 -13.34 -1.00 -10.69
N PRO A 84 -13.43 -1.67 -11.86
CA PRO A 84 -13.30 -1.03 -13.18
C PRO A 84 -14.21 0.18 -13.44
N GLU A 85 -15.38 0.22 -12.80
CA GLU A 85 -16.39 1.27 -12.92
C GLU A 85 -16.04 2.52 -12.09
N THR A 86 -14.92 2.51 -11.37
CA THR A 86 -14.42 3.67 -10.61
C THR A 86 -13.79 4.66 -11.57
N THR A 87 -14.42 5.83 -11.73
CA THR A 87 -13.87 6.92 -12.53
C THR A 87 -12.51 7.40 -11.99
N PHE A 88 -11.58 7.72 -12.88
CA PHE A 88 -10.26 8.28 -12.56
C PHE A 88 -10.38 9.57 -11.75
N SER A 89 -11.37 10.42 -12.02
CA SER A 89 -11.66 11.60 -11.19
C SER A 89 -11.96 11.23 -9.72
N LYS A 90 -12.78 10.18 -9.50
CA LYS A 90 -13.07 9.67 -8.15
C LYS A 90 -11.87 8.95 -7.53
N PHE A 91 -11.06 8.26 -8.33
CA PHE A 91 -9.78 7.72 -7.90
C PHE A 91 -8.83 8.83 -7.39
N ARG A 92 -8.65 9.92 -8.15
CA ARG A 92 -7.85 11.08 -7.71
C ARG A 92 -8.37 11.72 -6.42
N GLN A 93 -9.68 11.78 -6.21
CA GLN A 93 -10.26 12.27 -4.96
C GLN A 93 -9.94 11.34 -3.78
N ASN A 94 -10.14 10.02 -3.95
CA ASN A 94 -9.88 9.00 -2.93
C ASN A 94 -8.40 8.89 -2.54
N TYR A 95 -7.50 9.15 -3.48
CA TYR A 95 -6.03 9.11 -3.30
C TYR A 95 -5.39 10.50 -3.45
N SER A 96 -6.09 11.54 -3.02
CA SER A 96 -5.69 12.95 -3.24
C SER A 96 -4.37 13.34 -2.55
N ASP A 97 -3.93 12.59 -1.54
CA ASP A 97 -2.62 12.72 -0.91
C ASP A 97 -1.46 12.12 -1.75
N THR A 98 -1.78 11.37 -2.80
CA THR A 98 -0.80 10.77 -3.75
C THR A 98 -0.59 11.59 -5.02
N PHE A 99 -1.40 12.63 -5.24
CA PHE A 99 -1.25 13.57 -6.36
C PHE A 99 -0.84 14.97 -5.87
N PRO A 100 0.16 15.63 -6.48
CA PRO A 100 0.44 17.03 -6.19
C PRO A 100 -0.67 17.93 -6.76
N GLN A 101 -0.89 19.08 -6.13
CA GLN A 101 -2.01 19.99 -6.46
C GLN A 101 -2.01 20.51 -7.91
N ASN A 102 -0.84 20.58 -8.56
CA ASN A 102 -0.67 21.00 -9.95
C ASN A 102 -0.64 19.82 -10.95
N TYR A 103 -1.06 18.62 -10.55
CA TYR A 103 -1.27 17.49 -11.46
C TYR A 103 -2.61 17.64 -12.20
N GLU A 104 -2.56 17.88 -13.51
CA GLU A 104 -3.76 18.07 -14.33
C GLU A 104 -4.35 16.75 -14.80
N GLY A 105 -3.49 15.77 -15.10
CA GLY A 105 -3.90 14.51 -15.72
C GLY A 105 -2.73 13.73 -16.31
N CYS A 106 -3.03 12.74 -17.15
CA CYS A 106 -2.00 11.97 -17.85
C CYS A 106 -2.41 11.42 -19.21
N VAL A 107 -1.39 11.15 -20.02
CA VAL A 107 -1.51 10.39 -21.27
C VAL A 107 -1.49 8.90 -20.91
N ALA A 108 -2.66 8.28 -20.96
CA ALA A 108 -2.89 6.87 -20.67
C ALA A 108 -2.42 6.01 -21.83
N VAL A 109 -1.33 5.27 -21.59
CA VAL A 109 -0.80 4.24 -22.48
C VAL A 109 -1.23 2.90 -21.91
N PHE A 110 -2.08 2.16 -22.61
CA PHE A 110 -2.51 0.83 -22.15
C PHE A 110 -1.48 -0.21 -22.52
N CYS A 111 -1.19 -1.17 -21.64
CA CYS A 111 -0.21 -2.22 -21.94
C CYS A 111 -0.64 -3.13 -23.11
N HIS A 112 -1.94 -3.16 -23.43
CA HIS A 112 -2.51 -3.96 -24.50
C HIS A 112 -3.42 -3.08 -25.38
N PRO A 113 -2.93 -2.40 -26.42
CA PRO A 113 -3.80 -1.61 -27.31
C PRO A 113 -4.80 -2.48 -28.11
N ASN A 114 -4.62 -3.80 -28.17
CA ASN A 114 -5.61 -4.70 -28.77
C ASN A 114 -6.90 -4.84 -27.93
N THR A 115 -6.91 -4.32 -26.70
CA THR A 115 -8.03 -4.39 -25.75
C THR A 115 -9.07 -3.28 -25.96
N PHE A 116 -8.77 -2.24 -26.76
CA PHE A 116 -9.72 -1.19 -27.16
C PHE A 116 -10.98 -1.73 -27.87
N THR A 117 -10.93 -2.93 -28.46
CA THR A 117 -12.00 -3.50 -29.30
C THR A 117 -12.73 -4.69 -28.69
N THR A 118 -12.38 -5.10 -27.46
CA THR A 118 -12.92 -6.32 -26.83
C THR A 118 -13.90 -6.03 -25.67
N ASP A 119 -14.54 -7.08 -25.17
CA ASP A 119 -15.48 -7.05 -24.03
C ASP A 119 -14.87 -7.65 -22.75
N ASN A 120 -13.54 -7.66 -22.65
CA ASN A 120 -12.83 -8.14 -21.47
C ASN A 120 -13.03 -7.14 -20.29
N PRO A 121 -13.20 -7.61 -19.04
CA PRO A 121 -13.25 -6.75 -17.86
C PRO A 121 -12.10 -5.72 -17.73
N GLN A 122 -10.91 -6.00 -18.26
CA GLN A 122 -9.81 -5.01 -18.28
C GLN A 122 -10.12 -3.82 -19.21
N ASP A 123 -10.90 -4.04 -20.27
CA ASP A 123 -11.32 -3.05 -21.25
C ASP A 123 -12.39 -2.13 -20.67
N GLN A 124 -13.08 -2.54 -19.60
CA GLN A 124 -14.08 -1.70 -18.93
C GLN A 124 -13.42 -0.48 -18.28
N ILE A 125 -12.22 -0.65 -17.69
CA ILE A 125 -11.40 0.47 -17.19
C ILE A 125 -11.16 1.47 -18.33
N LEU A 126 -10.70 0.96 -19.48
CA LEU A 126 -10.38 1.75 -20.66
C LEU A 126 -11.64 2.45 -21.24
N LYS A 127 -12.78 1.77 -21.33
CA LYS A 127 -14.08 2.33 -21.74
C LYS A 127 -14.56 3.42 -20.75
N CYS A 128 -14.32 3.26 -19.45
CA CYS A 128 -14.67 4.27 -18.45
C CYS A 128 -13.74 5.50 -18.51
N ILE A 129 -12.42 5.31 -18.46
CA ILE A 129 -11.47 6.43 -18.32
C ILE A 129 -11.19 7.19 -19.62
N SER A 130 -11.46 6.60 -20.80
CA SER A 130 -11.22 7.26 -22.09
C SER A 130 -12.13 8.46 -22.39
N ALA A 131 -13.20 8.63 -21.62
CA ALA A 131 -14.08 9.79 -21.66
C ALA A 131 -13.84 10.80 -20.53
N GLU A 132 -12.81 10.59 -19.69
CA GLU A 132 -12.58 11.42 -18.50
C GLU A 132 -11.66 12.62 -18.72
N GLU A 133 -12.02 13.74 -18.10
CA GLU A 133 -11.20 14.95 -18.07
C GLU A 133 -9.87 14.68 -17.34
N GLY A 134 -8.76 15.10 -17.96
CA GLY A 134 -7.42 14.80 -17.48
C GLY A 134 -6.92 13.40 -17.84
N VAL A 135 -7.58 12.67 -18.74
CA VAL A 135 -7.07 11.44 -19.34
C VAL A 135 -7.03 11.60 -20.86
N TRP A 136 -5.85 11.48 -21.44
CA TRP A 136 -5.67 11.48 -22.89
C TRP A 136 -5.21 10.11 -23.36
N ILE A 137 -5.76 9.62 -24.45
CA ILE A 137 -5.43 8.31 -25.01
C ILE A 137 -4.34 8.47 -26.08
N ALA A 138 -3.32 7.61 -26.06
CA ALA A 138 -2.24 7.52 -27.04
C ALA A 138 -2.33 6.25 -27.90
#